data_AF-A0A9E6W9C7-F1
#
_entry.id   AF-A0A9E6W9C7-F1
#
_cell.length_a   1.000
_cell.length_b   1.000
_cell.length_c   1.000
_cell.angle_alpha   90.00
_cell.angle_beta   90.00
_cell.angle_gamma   90.00
#
_symmetry.space_group_name_H-M   'P 1'
#
loop_
_entity.id
_entity.type
_entity.pdbx_description
1 polymer ?
#
loop_
_entity_poly.entity_id
_entity_poly.type
_entity_poly.pdbx_seq_one_letter_code
_entity_poly.pdbx_strand_id
1 'polypeptide(L)'
;MKTLIFFLLVFALSACSSQQKIESIVETINTRPEQINTQLEFNLSPGKYHNHPSFAVWVEDLEGNYIETLYVTKYYATGNFGHGETEQGKWKNESGNVRRPATLPYWSHKRNIKAPDGLYAPSTETAVPDALTGATPKAGFTLKTGSKVTGDKMFRVLFEVNQPWDSNDFWTNDKYPDNFDYKTSLQPALVFAVTVSADQTGKTLYLNPIGHSHPWGENGELITDLSTITTAREIFNKIAVTIQ
;
A
#
# COMPACT_ATOMS: atom_id res chain seq x y z
N MET A 1 64.82 43.06 27.12
CA MET A 1 64.06 42.44 26.01
C MET A 1 62.87 41.72 26.62
N LYS A 2 61.66 42.10 26.22
CA LYS A 2 60.38 41.69 26.85
C LYS A 2 59.94 40.34 26.27
N THR A 3 59.81 39.31 27.10
CA THR A 3 59.27 38.01 26.69
C THR A 3 57.77 38.00 26.97
N LEU A 4 56.97 37.98 25.90
CA LEU A 4 55.52 38.04 25.91
C LEU A 4 54.95 36.66 26.28
N ILE A 5 54.26 36.54 27.41
CA ILE A 5 53.56 35.31 27.82
C ILE A 5 52.21 35.28 27.10
N PHE A 6 52.01 34.28 26.24
CA PHE A 6 50.75 34.07 25.53
C PHE A 6 49.83 33.18 26.40
N PHE A 7 48.82 33.77 27.02
CA PHE A 7 47.77 33.03 27.73
C PHE A 7 46.80 32.45 26.68
N LEU A 8 46.81 31.13 26.52
CA LEU A 8 45.85 30.41 25.68
C LEU A 8 44.55 30.22 26.47
N LEU A 9 43.50 30.97 26.11
CA LEU A 9 42.19 30.88 26.72
C LEU A 9 41.40 29.74 26.05
N VAL A 10 41.22 28.62 26.75
CA VAL A 10 40.42 27.49 26.27
C VAL A 10 38.95 27.77 26.55
N PHE A 11 38.18 28.13 25.52
CA PHE A 11 36.71 28.18 25.59
C PHE A 11 36.14 26.78 25.38
N ALA A 12 35.65 26.16 26.46
CA ALA A 12 34.85 24.94 26.38
C ALA A 12 33.43 25.31 25.92
N LEU A 13 33.11 25.04 24.66
CA LEU A 13 31.75 25.12 24.13
C LEU A 13 30.98 23.86 24.56
N SER A 14 30.24 23.96 25.66
CA SER A 14 29.25 22.97 26.04
C SER A 14 28.08 23.02 25.06
N ALA A 15 28.07 22.14 24.06
CA ALA A 15 26.93 21.94 23.18
C ALA A 15 25.81 21.21 23.93
N CYS A 16 24.84 21.95 24.46
CA CYS A 16 23.56 21.39 24.85
C CYS A 16 22.81 20.94 23.59
N SER A 17 22.89 19.65 23.26
CA SER A 17 22.00 19.02 22.30
C SER A 17 20.61 18.91 22.93
N SER A 18 19.75 19.89 22.66
CA SER A 18 18.31 19.75 22.89
C SER A 18 17.79 18.81 21.80
N GLN A 19 17.62 17.53 22.15
CA GLN A 19 16.98 16.55 21.29
C GLN A 19 15.47 16.82 21.33
N GLN A 20 15.00 17.72 20.47
CA GLN A 20 13.59 17.98 20.27
C GLN A 20 12.97 16.67 19.77
N LYS A 21 12.27 15.96 20.66
CA LYS A 21 11.52 14.76 20.31
C LYS A 21 10.34 15.23 19.47
N ILE A 22 10.51 15.22 18.15
CA ILE A 22 9.42 15.46 17.20
C ILE A 22 8.46 14.28 17.40
N GLU A 23 7.35 14.51 18.10
CA GLU A 23 6.22 13.59 18.04
C GLU A 23 5.75 13.54 16.59
N SER A 24 6.13 12.49 15.88
CA SER A 24 5.62 12.22 14.55
C SER A 24 4.11 12.01 14.67
N ILE A 25 3.33 12.96 14.15
CA ILE A 25 1.88 12.80 14.01
C ILE A 25 1.67 11.59 13.09
N VAL A 26 1.25 10.46 13.64
CA VAL A 26 0.86 9.29 12.86
C VAL A 26 -0.50 9.61 12.26
N GLU A 27 -0.56 9.67 10.93
CA GLU A 27 -1.82 9.89 10.20
C GLU A 27 -2.81 8.78 10.54
N THR A 28 -4.06 9.13 10.90
CA THR A 28 -5.11 8.14 11.15
C THR A 28 -6.19 8.23 10.07
N ILE A 29 -6.38 7.14 9.35
CA ILE A 29 -7.45 6.95 8.38
C ILE A 29 -8.58 6.18 9.06
N ASN A 30 -9.82 6.62 8.86
CA ASN A 30 -11.00 5.91 9.31
C ASN A 30 -11.84 5.55 8.09
N THR A 31 -12.22 4.28 7.98
CA THR A 31 -13.16 3.80 6.97
C THR A 31 -14.41 3.24 7.64
N ARG A 32 -15.51 3.18 6.89
CA ARG A 32 -16.80 2.71 7.39
C ARG A 32 -17.42 1.68 6.44
N PRO A 33 -17.02 0.41 6.58
CA PRO A 33 -17.73 -0.71 5.94
C PRO A 33 -19.20 -0.74 6.35
N GLU A 34 -20.05 -1.29 5.48
CA GLU A 34 -21.51 -1.26 5.64
C GLU A 34 -21.97 -1.91 6.95
N GLN A 35 -21.28 -2.96 7.37
CA GLN A 35 -21.51 -3.66 8.62
C GLN A 35 -20.18 -3.94 9.31
N ILE A 36 -20.10 -3.63 10.60
CA ILE A 36 -18.91 -3.87 11.42
C ILE A 36 -19.32 -4.75 12.60
N ASN A 37 -18.92 -6.02 12.55
CA ASN A 37 -19.05 -7.00 13.63
C ASN A 37 -17.70 -7.22 14.34
N THR A 38 -16.59 -7.02 13.62
CA THR A 38 -15.21 -7.11 14.14
C THR A 38 -14.47 -5.82 13.83
N GLN A 39 -13.96 -5.13 14.85
CA GLN A 39 -13.17 -3.92 14.67
C GLN A 39 -11.70 -4.25 14.40
N LEU A 40 -11.09 -3.55 13.45
CA LEU A 40 -9.72 -3.80 12.99
C LEU A 40 -8.92 -2.51 12.98
N GLU A 41 -7.75 -2.53 13.59
CA GLU A 41 -6.78 -1.45 13.51
C GLU A 41 -5.50 -1.93 12.84
N PHE A 42 -5.17 -1.33 11.71
CA PHE A 42 -3.92 -1.57 11.01
C PHE A 42 -2.89 -0.52 11.38
N ASN A 43 -1.67 -0.95 11.63
CA ASN A 43 -0.53 -0.07 11.87
C ASN A 43 0.54 -0.36 10.81
N LEU A 44 0.78 0.62 9.94
CA LEU A 44 1.71 0.51 8.82
C LEU A 44 2.92 1.41 9.02
N SER A 45 4.11 0.84 8.90
CA SER A 45 5.38 1.57 8.97
C SER A 45 6.02 1.63 7.58
N PRO A 46 6.39 2.82 7.08
CA PRO A 46 6.95 2.97 5.76
C PRO A 46 8.31 2.27 5.71
N GLY A 47 8.60 1.62 4.60
CA GLY A 47 9.92 1.04 4.33
C GLY A 47 10.82 2.00 3.56
N LYS A 48 12.03 1.53 3.24
CA LYS A 48 13.06 2.32 2.55
C LYS A 48 12.61 2.83 1.17
N TYR A 49 11.79 2.04 0.48
CA TYR A 49 11.33 2.36 -0.88
C TYR A 49 9.89 2.88 -0.91
N HIS A 50 9.34 3.32 0.22
CA HIS A 50 7.99 3.88 0.30
C HIS A 50 7.88 5.15 -0.54
N ASN A 51 7.25 5.07 -1.71
CA ASN A 51 7.09 6.20 -2.61
C ASN A 51 5.67 6.26 -3.18
N HIS A 52 4.77 6.91 -2.45
CA HIS A 52 3.36 7.09 -2.85
C HIS A 52 2.69 5.81 -3.38
N PRO A 53 2.74 4.69 -2.63
CA PRO A 53 2.20 3.43 -3.11
C PRO A 53 0.67 3.43 -3.16
N SER A 54 0.15 2.61 -4.06
CA SER A 54 -1.26 2.23 -4.15
C SER A 54 -1.44 0.94 -3.38
N PHE A 55 -2.53 0.83 -2.63
CA PHE A 55 -2.82 -0.41 -1.93
C PHE A 55 -4.30 -0.64 -1.70
N ALA A 56 -4.65 -1.91 -1.51
CA ALA A 56 -5.96 -2.36 -1.10
C ALA A 56 -5.85 -3.24 0.14
N VAL A 57 -6.85 -3.14 1.02
CA VAL A 57 -7.03 -4.00 2.19
C VAL A 57 -8.40 -4.65 2.08
N TRP A 58 -8.46 -5.97 2.21
CA TRP A 58 -9.72 -6.72 2.13
C TRP A 58 -9.65 -7.97 3.01
N VAL A 59 -10.80 -8.62 3.15
CA VAL A 59 -10.91 -9.88 3.86
C VAL A 59 -11.39 -11.00 2.95
N GLU A 60 -10.87 -12.20 3.19
CA GLU A 60 -11.27 -13.46 2.56
C GLU A 60 -11.65 -14.48 3.63
N ASP A 61 -12.45 -15.49 3.25
CA ASP A 61 -12.58 -16.71 4.05
C ASP A 61 -11.30 -17.56 3.96
N LEU A 62 -11.30 -18.72 4.61
CA LEU A 62 -10.14 -19.62 4.65
C LEU A 62 -9.88 -20.30 3.31
N GLU A 63 -10.94 -20.45 2.50
CA GLU A 63 -10.91 -20.98 1.14
C GLU A 63 -10.42 -19.95 0.11
N GLY A 64 -10.26 -18.68 0.52
CA GLY A 64 -9.78 -17.59 -0.32
C GLY A 64 -10.87 -16.91 -1.14
N ASN A 65 -12.15 -17.10 -0.79
CA ASN A 65 -13.26 -16.35 -1.36
C ASN A 65 -13.29 -14.94 -0.78
N TYR A 66 -13.44 -13.95 -1.65
CA TYR A 66 -13.56 -12.55 -1.27
C TYR A 66 -14.81 -12.29 -0.42
N ILE A 67 -14.66 -11.61 0.72
CA ILE A 67 -15.77 -11.26 1.62
C ILE A 67 -16.16 -9.78 1.45
N GLU A 68 -15.21 -8.86 1.60
CA GLU A 68 -15.40 -7.42 1.46
C GLU A 68 -14.07 -6.65 1.42
N THR A 69 -14.12 -5.45 0.87
CA THR A 69 -13.01 -4.48 0.84
C THR A 69 -13.11 -3.58 2.06
N LEU A 70 -11.97 -3.34 2.72
CA LEU A 70 -11.86 -2.48 3.89
C LEU A 70 -11.29 -1.10 3.55
N TYR A 71 -10.33 -1.05 2.62
CA TYR A 71 -9.72 0.20 2.18
C TYR A 71 -9.11 0.07 0.78
N VAL A 72 -9.18 1.12 -0.03
CA VAL A 72 -8.40 1.27 -1.27
C VAL A 72 -7.92 2.70 -1.43
N THR A 73 -6.68 2.89 -1.87
CA THR A 73 -6.14 4.22 -2.20
C THR A 73 -6.99 4.91 -3.28
N LYS A 74 -7.38 6.17 -3.02
CA LYS A 74 -8.46 6.89 -3.73
C LYS A 74 -8.27 6.98 -5.25
N TYR A 75 -7.06 7.24 -5.72
CA TYR A 75 -6.84 7.38 -7.17
C TYR A 75 -7.07 6.06 -7.91
N TYR A 76 -6.69 4.92 -7.31
CA TYR A 76 -6.97 3.61 -7.91
C TYR A 76 -8.46 3.26 -7.79
N ALA A 77 -9.04 3.52 -6.61
CA ALA A 77 -10.44 3.26 -6.31
C ALA A 77 -11.43 3.96 -7.25
N THR A 78 -11.06 5.11 -7.79
CA THR A 78 -11.91 5.95 -8.65
C THR A 78 -11.53 5.87 -10.13
N GLY A 79 -10.40 5.24 -10.46
CA GLY A 79 -9.80 5.28 -11.81
C GLY A 79 -9.26 6.67 -12.20
N ASN A 80 -9.19 7.61 -11.26
CA ASN A 80 -8.77 8.98 -11.51
C ASN A 80 -7.39 9.26 -10.90
N PHE A 81 -6.39 9.39 -11.77
CA PHE A 81 -5.01 9.64 -11.37
C PHE A 81 -4.68 11.13 -11.52
N GLY A 82 -3.84 11.66 -10.62
CA GLY A 82 -3.45 13.08 -10.62
C GLY A 82 -2.71 13.53 -11.88
N HIS A 83 -2.15 12.58 -12.63
CA HIS A 83 -1.62 12.78 -13.97
C HIS A 83 -2.46 11.96 -14.95
N GLY A 84 -3.34 12.66 -15.65
CA GLY A 84 -4.15 12.13 -16.73
C GLY A 84 -3.29 11.73 -17.93
N GLU A 85 -3.89 11.04 -18.88
CA GLU A 85 -3.23 10.57 -20.09
C GLU A 85 -3.95 11.15 -21.30
N THR A 86 -3.20 11.77 -22.22
CA THR A 86 -3.76 12.31 -23.48
C THR A 86 -3.77 11.27 -24.58
N GLU A 87 -2.69 10.50 -24.62
CA GLU A 87 -2.42 9.40 -25.53
C GLU A 87 -1.56 8.41 -24.74
N GLN A 88 -1.53 7.15 -25.15
CA GLN A 88 -0.73 6.11 -24.48
C GLN A 88 0.74 6.56 -24.31
N GLY A 89 1.18 6.75 -23.06
CA GLY A 89 2.51 7.23 -22.70
C GLY A 89 2.71 8.76 -22.69
N LYS A 90 1.68 9.56 -22.98
CA LYS A 90 1.72 11.04 -22.90
C LYS A 90 0.85 11.56 -21.76
N TRP A 91 1.51 12.13 -20.76
CA TRP A 91 0.88 12.58 -19.52
C TRP A 91 0.43 14.04 -19.59
N LYS A 92 -0.70 14.33 -18.95
CA LYS A 92 -1.15 15.69 -18.60
C LYS A 92 -0.82 15.96 -17.13
N ASN A 93 -0.56 17.23 -16.82
CA ASN A 93 -0.49 17.71 -15.43
C ASN A 93 -1.88 17.89 -14.77
N GLU A 94 -2.93 17.43 -15.45
CA GLU A 94 -4.32 17.48 -15.01
C GLU A 94 -4.79 16.07 -14.69
N SER A 95 -5.64 15.90 -13.68
CA SER A 95 -6.19 14.59 -13.35
C SER A 95 -7.01 14.03 -14.52
N GLY A 96 -6.92 12.73 -14.77
CA GLY A 96 -7.64 12.07 -15.86
C GLY A 96 -8.03 10.63 -15.54
N ASN A 97 -9.03 10.13 -16.27
CA ASN A 97 -9.43 8.73 -16.21
C ASN A 97 -8.36 7.89 -16.90
N VAL A 98 -7.49 7.30 -16.10
CA VAL A 98 -6.29 6.62 -16.54
C VAL A 98 -6.23 5.31 -15.79
N ARG A 99 -6.70 4.24 -16.41
CA ARG A 99 -6.79 2.95 -15.72
C ARG A 99 -5.46 2.22 -15.86
N ARG A 100 -4.99 1.65 -14.74
CA ARG A 100 -3.70 0.97 -14.63
C ARG A 100 -3.93 -0.43 -14.05
N PRO A 101 -4.27 -1.42 -14.88
CA PRO A 101 -4.57 -2.78 -14.43
C PRO A 101 -3.44 -3.40 -13.61
N ALA A 102 -2.19 -3.06 -13.92
CA ALA A 102 -1.00 -3.48 -13.19
C ALA A 102 -0.95 -3.05 -11.71
N THR A 103 -1.75 -2.06 -11.30
CA THR A 103 -1.62 -1.44 -9.98
C THR A 103 -2.04 -2.36 -8.83
N LEU A 104 -3.26 -2.93 -8.83
CA LEU A 104 -3.71 -3.88 -7.80
C LEU A 104 -4.56 -5.01 -8.42
N PRO A 105 -3.97 -5.83 -9.31
CA PRO A 105 -4.74 -6.79 -10.08
C PRO A 105 -5.26 -7.97 -9.24
N TYR A 106 -4.54 -8.41 -8.20
CA TYR A 106 -5.03 -9.53 -7.39
C TYR A 106 -6.32 -9.17 -6.67
N TRP A 107 -6.34 -8.04 -5.97
CA TRP A 107 -7.56 -7.50 -5.33
C TRP A 107 -8.66 -7.21 -6.35
N SER A 108 -8.34 -6.60 -7.49
CA SER A 108 -9.34 -6.24 -8.51
C SER A 108 -10.08 -7.47 -9.04
N HIS A 109 -9.34 -8.54 -9.35
CA HIS A 109 -9.93 -9.80 -9.78
C HIS A 109 -10.69 -10.50 -8.65
N LYS A 110 -10.21 -10.43 -7.39
CA LYS A 110 -10.93 -10.95 -6.21
C LYS A 110 -12.26 -10.23 -5.98
N ARG A 111 -12.29 -8.91 -6.12
CA ARG A 111 -13.51 -8.09 -6.05
C ARG A 111 -14.52 -8.47 -7.14
N ASN A 112 -14.03 -8.97 -8.28
CA ASN A 112 -14.80 -9.52 -9.39
C ASN A 112 -15.89 -8.56 -9.93
N ILE A 113 -15.63 -7.26 -9.93
CA ILE A 113 -16.49 -6.24 -10.55
C ILE A 113 -15.80 -5.78 -11.83
N LYS A 114 -16.41 -6.13 -12.97
CA LYS A 114 -15.88 -5.82 -14.30
C LYS A 114 -16.48 -4.52 -14.82
N ALA A 115 -15.62 -3.61 -15.27
CA ALA A 115 -16.01 -2.36 -15.91
C ALA A 115 -16.48 -2.58 -17.37
N PRO A 116 -17.15 -1.59 -18.01
CA PRO A 116 -17.68 -1.73 -19.37
C PRO A 116 -16.66 -2.10 -20.45
N ASP A 117 -15.40 -1.73 -20.27
CA ASP A 117 -14.27 -2.03 -21.16
C ASP A 117 -13.63 -3.42 -20.89
N GLY A 118 -14.14 -4.16 -19.91
CA GLY A 118 -13.71 -5.52 -19.60
C GLY A 118 -12.65 -5.65 -18.51
N LEU A 119 -12.02 -4.56 -18.03
CA LEU A 119 -11.03 -4.69 -16.95
C LEU A 119 -11.69 -4.75 -15.56
N TYR A 120 -10.98 -5.36 -14.63
CA TYR A 120 -11.35 -5.43 -13.22
C TYR A 120 -10.84 -4.26 -12.37
N ALA A 121 -9.84 -3.52 -12.86
CA ALA A 121 -9.47 -2.25 -12.24
C ALA A 121 -10.72 -1.36 -12.11
N PRO A 122 -10.90 -0.54 -11.06
CA PRO A 122 -12.07 0.32 -10.95
C PRO A 122 -12.12 1.41 -12.03
N SER A 123 -13.31 1.70 -12.55
CA SER A 123 -13.64 2.90 -13.34
C SER A 123 -14.52 3.83 -12.52
N THR A 124 -14.92 4.96 -13.08
CA THR A 124 -15.93 5.85 -12.48
C THR A 124 -17.26 5.15 -12.20
N GLU A 125 -17.68 4.21 -13.05
CA GLU A 125 -18.94 3.45 -12.92
C GLU A 125 -18.83 2.28 -11.94
N THR A 126 -17.60 1.80 -11.69
CA THR A 126 -17.33 0.66 -10.82
C THR A 126 -16.49 1.04 -9.60
N ALA A 127 -16.47 2.34 -9.28
CA ALA A 127 -15.65 2.92 -8.24
C ALA A 127 -15.91 2.28 -6.87
N VAL A 128 -14.88 2.29 -6.02
CA VAL A 128 -15.04 1.90 -4.62
C VAL A 128 -15.73 3.06 -3.87
N PRO A 129 -16.71 2.81 -2.99
CA PRO A 129 -17.38 3.87 -2.23
C PRO A 129 -16.40 4.75 -1.45
N ASP A 130 -16.65 6.06 -1.41
CA ASP A 130 -15.77 7.04 -0.73
C ASP A 130 -15.49 6.66 0.74
N ALA A 131 -16.46 6.02 1.42
CA ALA A 131 -16.33 5.54 2.81
C ALA A 131 -15.22 4.49 3.03
N LEU A 132 -14.70 3.88 1.95
CA LEU A 132 -13.64 2.88 1.95
C LEU A 132 -12.38 3.39 1.23
N THR A 133 -12.29 4.68 0.93
CA THR A 133 -11.15 5.23 0.18
C THR A 133 -10.50 6.41 0.89
N GLY A 134 -9.22 6.62 0.62
CA GLY A 134 -8.48 7.75 1.16
C GLY A 134 -7.25 8.09 0.33
N ALA A 135 -6.67 9.25 0.59
CA ALA A 135 -5.38 9.59 0.01
C ALA A 135 -4.31 8.59 0.49
N THR A 136 -3.28 8.37 -0.33
CA THR A 136 -2.10 7.60 0.10
C THR A 136 -1.35 8.40 1.16
N PRO A 137 -1.16 7.82 2.37
CA PRO A 137 -0.36 8.46 3.41
C PRO A 137 1.08 8.69 2.96
N LYS A 138 1.67 9.80 3.39
CA LYS A 138 3.07 10.12 3.05
C LYS A 138 4.10 9.43 3.96
N ALA A 139 3.64 8.85 5.06
CA ALA A 139 4.46 8.26 6.10
C ALA A 139 3.71 7.09 6.76
N GLY A 140 4.18 6.66 7.93
CA GLY A 140 3.48 5.66 8.74
C GLY A 140 2.11 6.16 9.16
N PHE A 141 1.14 5.25 9.15
CA PHE A 141 -0.25 5.58 9.41
C PHE A 141 -0.97 4.44 10.13
N THR A 142 -2.08 4.80 10.75
CA THR A 142 -3.03 3.89 11.36
C THR A 142 -4.32 3.89 10.53
N LEU A 143 -4.78 2.72 10.09
CA LEU A 143 -6.09 2.56 9.47
C LEU A 143 -7.04 1.89 10.46
N LYS A 144 -8.09 2.62 10.86
CA LYS A 144 -9.20 2.10 11.65
C LYS A 144 -10.36 1.74 10.74
N THR A 145 -10.79 0.49 10.81
CA THR A 145 -11.82 -0.10 9.96
C THR A 145 -12.51 -1.23 10.71
N GLY A 146 -13.40 -1.97 10.04
CA GLY A 146 -14.02 -3.16 10.62
C GLY A 146 -14.57 -4.10 9.56
N SER A 147 -14.89 -5.32 9.93
CA SER A 147 -15.42 -6.33 9.02
C SER A 147 -16.76 -6.86 9.52
N LYS A 148 -17.62 -7.30 8.60
CA LYS A 148 -18.84 -8.05 8.88
C LYS A 148 -18.57 -9.48 9.38
N VAL A 149 -17.33 -9.96 9.36
CA VAL A 149 -16.97 -11.26 9.95
C VAL A 149 -17.23 -11.23 11.46
N THR A 150 -17.79 -12.31 12.00
CA THR A 150 -18.21 -12.44 13.41
C THR A 150 -17.15 -13.11 14.28
N GLY A 151 -17.21 -12.82 15.59
CA GLY A 151 -16.27 -13.25 16.65
C GLY A 151 -15.77 -14.69 16.58
N ASP A 152 -16.64 -15.63 16.22
CA ASP A 152 -16.37 -17.06 16.22
C ASP A 152 -15.63 -17.57 14.97
N LYS A 153 -15.43 -16.72 13.95
CA LYS A 153 -14.86 -17.13 12.66
C LYS A 153 -13.42 -16.67 12.50
N MET A 154 -12.60 -17.61 12.02
CA MET A 154 -11.30 -17.30 11.44
C MET A 154 -11.50 -16.75 10.02
N PHE A 155 -10.68 -15.77 9.66
CA PHE A 155 -10.68 -15.18 8.32
C PHE A 155 -9.29 -14.69 7.95
N ARG A 156 -9.08 -14.46 6.66
CA ARG A 156 -7.82 -13.92 6.15
C ARG A 156 -7.97 -12.42 5.96
N VAL A 157 -7.00 -11.67 6.44
CA VAL A 157 -6.81 -10.25 6.14
C VAL A 157 -5.71 -10.15 5.11
N LEU A 158 -5.98 -9.45 4.02
CA LEU A 158 -5.07 -9.31 2.89
C LEU A 158 -4.74 -7.84 2.63
N PHE A 159 -3.55 -7.63 2.09
CA PHE A 159 -3.02 -6.33 1.71
C PHE A 159 -2.23 -6.49 0.42
N GLU A 160 -2.64 -5.80 -0.66
CA GLU A 160 -1.89 -5.74 -1.92
C GLU A 160 -1.33 -4.34 -2.07
N VAL A 161 -0.07 -4.22 -2.48
CA VAL A 161 0.60 -2.94 -2.66
C VAL A 161 1.42 -2.91 -3.93
N ASN A 162 1.40 -1.76 -4.59
CA ASN A 162 2.24 -1.47 -5.73
C ASN A 162 2.63 0.00 -5.76
N GLN A 163 3.72 0.34 -6.43
CA GLN A 163 4.13 1.70 -6.70
C GLN A 163 4.62 1.84 -8.14
N PRO A 164 4.46 3.01 -8.77
CA PRO A 164 4.84 3.18 -10.16
C PRO A 164 6.36 3.15 -10.33
N TRP A 165 6.80 2.65 -11.50
CA TRP A 165 8.21 2.63 -11.93
C TRP A 165 9.19 1.91 -10.97
N ASP A 166 8.75 0.82 -10.34
CA ASP A 166 9.54 0.04 -9.38
C ASP A 166 10.48 -0.96 -10.07
N SER A 167 11.42 -0.47 -10.87
CA SER A 167 12.37 -1.34 -11.59
C SER A 167 13.35 -2.04 -10.65
N ASN A 168 13.77 -3.25 -11.01
CA ASN A 168 14.95 -3.89 -10.42
C ASN A 168 15.74 -4.69 -11.48
N ASP A 169 16.79 -5.41 -11.06
CA ASP A 169 17.66 -6.18 -11.95
C ASP A 169 16.93 -7.26 -12.77
N PHE A 170 15.76 -7.72 -12.31
CA PHE A 170 14.93 -8.71 -12.99
C PHE A 170 13.70 -8.11 -13.69
N TRP A 171 13.14 -7.03 -13.16
CA TRP A 171 11.95 -6.32 -13.65
C TRP A 171 12.40 -5.00 -14.27
N THR A 172 13.02 -5.12 -15.44
CA THR A 172 13.58 -4.00 -16.20
C THR A 172 12.58 -3.45 -17.21
N ASN A 173 12.80 -2.22 -17.69
CA ASN A 173 11.93 -1.57 -18.68
C ASN A 173 11.87 -2.32 -20.04
N ASP A 174 12.94 -3.05 -20.37
CA ASP A 174 13.12 -3.78 -21.63
C ASP A 174 12.61 -5.23 -21.60
N LYS A 175 12.17 -5.73 -20.44
CA LYS A 175 11.69 -7.10 -20.30
C LYS A 175 10.41 -7.39 -21.08
N TYR A 176 9.47 -6.44 -21.06
CA TYR A 176 8.24 -6.46 -21.86
C TYR A 176 8.11 -5.13 -22.60
N PRO A 177 8.90 -4.91 -23.67
CA PRO A 177 9.07 -3.61 -24.28
C PRO A 177 7.81 -3.12 -25.00
N ASP A 178 6.88 -4.01 -25.35
CA ASP A 178 5.64 -3.65 -26.03
C ASP A 178 4.43 -3.60 -25.08
N ASN A 179 4.62 -3.94 -23.79
CA ASN A 179 3.54 -3.95 -22.81
C ASN A 179 3.52 -2.64 -22.03
N PHE A 180 2.55 -1.78 -22.35
CA PHE A 180 2.40 -0.48 -21.72
C PHE A 180 2.02 -0.59 -20.24
N ASP A 181 1.06 -1.45 -19.89
CA ASP A 181 0.59 -1.62 -18.52
C ASP A 181 1.73 -2.09 -17.61
N TYR A 182 2.55 -3.03 -18.08
CA TYR A 182 3.78 -3.45 -17.39
C TYR A 182 4.70 -2.26 -17.09
N LYS A 183 4.97 -1.41 -18.08
CA LYS A 183 5.88 -0.26 -17.94
C LYS A 183 5.42 0.79 -16.93
N THR A 184 4.14 0.76 -16.52
CA THR A 184 3.62 1.67 -15.51
C THR A 184 4.02 1.28 -14.09
N SER A 185 4.33 0.01 -13.85
CA SER A 185 4.70 -0.53 -12.53
C SER A 185 6.08 -1.19 -12.50
N LEU A 186 6.39 -2.02 -13.51
CA LEU A 186 7.55 -2.90 -13.60
C LEU A 186 7.46 -4.08 -12.62
N GLN A 187 8.04 -3.97 -11.43
CA GLN A 187 7.91 -5.02 -10.43
C GLN A 187 6.43 -5.17 -10.04
N PRO A 188 5.90 -6.42 -10.02
CA PRO A 188 4.49 -6.66 -9.78
C PRO A 188 4.06 -6.28 -8.37
N ALA A 189 2.77 -6.04 -8.18
CA ALA A 189 2.22 -5.75 -6.86
C ALA A 189 2.45 -6.92 -5.90
N LEU A 190 2.85 -6.61 -4.68
CA LEU A 190 3.13 -7.59 -3.64
C LEU A 190 1.90 -7.80 -2.76
N VAL A 191 1.53 -9.06 -2.53
CA VAL A 191 0.39 -9.46 -1.73
C VAL A 191 0.87 -10.00 -0.40
N PHE A 192 0.32 -9.45 0.68
CA PHE A 192 0.53 -9.89 2.05
C PHE A 192 -0.76 -10.46 2.62
N ALA A 193 -0.64 -11.39 3.55
CA ALA A 193 -1.79 -11.89 4.29
C ALA A 193 -1.44 -12.29 5.72
N VAL A 194 -2.48 -12.36 6.55
CA VAL A 194 -2.46 -13.03 7.84
C VAL A 194 -3.83 -13.64 8.12
N THR A 195 -3.87 -14.76 8.83
CA THR A 195 -5.14 -15.32 9.31
C THR A 195 -5.38 -14.84 10.73
N VAL A 196 -6.58 -14.33 10.99
CA VAL A 196 -6.98 -13.77 12.28
C VAL A 196 -8.26 -14.45 12.77
N SER A 197 -8.48 -14.40 14.08
CA SER A 197 -9.75 -14.77 14.71
C SER A 197 -10.43 -13.51 15.23
N ALA A 198 -11.72 -13.37 15.00
CA ALA A 198 -12.46 -12.19 15.46
C ALA A 198 -12.62 -12.12 17.00
N ASP A 199 -12.45 -13.23 17.72
CA ASP A 199 -12.47 -13.29 19.19
C ASP A 199 -11.12 -12.96 19.86
N GLN A 200 -10.06 -12.72 19.08
CA GLN A 200 -8.71 -12.43 19.59
C GLN A 200 -8.49 -10.94 19.88
N THR A 201 -9.43 -10.30 20.57
CA THR A 201 -9.34 -8.88 20.96
C THR A 201 -8.01 -8.55 21.65
N GLY A 202 -7.40 -7.43 21.25
CA GLY A 202 -6.11 -6.94 21.74
C GLY A 202 -4.88 -7.64 21.13
N LYS A 203 -5.07 -8.70 20.33
CA LYS A 203 -3.95 -9.41 19.71
C LYS A 203 -3.48 -8.69 18.44
N THR A 204 -2.20 -8.35 18.39
CA THR A 204 -1.55 -7.84 17.19
C THR A 204 -0.92 -8.97 16.38
N LEU A 205 -1.23 -9.02 15.09
CA LEU A 205 -0.74 -9.98 14.12
C LEU A 205 -0.04 -9.24 12.98
N TYR A 206 0.91 -9.91 12.32
CA TYR A 206 1.73 -9.32 11.27
C TYR A 206 1.38 -9.95 9.93
N LEU A 207 1.17 -9.13 8.92
CA LEU A 207 0.97 -9.59 7.56
C LEU A 207 2.33 -9.91 6.94
N ASN A 208 2.43 -11.07 6.30
CA ASN A 208 3.64 -11.53 5.62
C ASN A 208 3.38 -11.65 4.12
N PRO A 209 4.40 -11.42 3.27
CA PRO A 209 4.23 -11.56 1.83
C PRO A 209 3.93 -13.03 1.50
N ILE A 210 2.89 -13.26 0.70
CA ILE A 210 2.44 -14.60 0.28
C ILE A 210 2.62 -14.86 -1.22
N GLY A 211 2.91 -13.82 -1.99
CA GLY A 211 3.09 -13.89 -3.44
C GLY A 211 2.95 -12.51 -4.06
N HIS A 212 3.17 -12.43 -5.37
CA HIS A 212 2.94 -11.22 -6.15
C HIS A 212 1.86 -11.48 -7.21
N SER A 213 1.25 -10.41 -7.69
CA SER A 213 0.21 -10.48 -8.71
C SER A 213 0.78 -10.43 -10.13
N HIS A 214 -0.11 -10.47 -11.13
CA HIS A 214 0.30 -10.43 -12.53
C HIS A 214 0.94 -9.08 -12.89
N PRO A 215 2.13 -9.04 -13.54
CA PRO A 215 2.91 -7.81 -13.75
C PRO A 215 2.24 -6.72 -14.59
N TRP A 216 1.21 -7.05 -15.38
CA TRP A 216 0.37 -6.07 -16.09
C TRP A 216 -1.13 -6.27 -15.87
N GLY A 217 -1.52 -7.09 -14.89
CA GLY A 217 -2.91 -7.25 -14.48
C GLY A 217 -3.86 -7.94 -15.46
N GLU A 218 -3.35 -8.85 -16.29
CA GLU A 218 -4.15 -9.67 -17.21
C GLU A 218 -5.03 -10.69 -16.48
N ASN A 219 -4.56 -11.19 -15.32
CA ASN A 219 -5.29 -12.15 -14.50
C ASN A 219 -5.15 -11.85 -12.99
N GLY A 220 -5.91 -12.60 -12.19
CA GLY A 220 -5.93 -12.52 -10.72
C GLY A 220 -5.13 -13.63 -10.05
N GLU A 221 -4.12 -14.19 -10.71
CA GLU A 221 -3.30 -15.26 -10.14
C GLU A 221 -2.35 -14.73 -9.07
N LEU A 222 -2.09 -15.57 -8.06
CA LEU A 222 -1.08 -15.30 -7.03
C LEU A 222 0.16 -16.14 -7.32
N ILE A 223 1.26 -15.48 -7.68
CA ILE A 223 2.54 -16.13 -7.96
C ILE A 223 3.36 -16.12 -6.67
N THR A 224 3.64 -17.30 -6.12
CA THR A 224 4.27 -17.44 -4.80
C THR A 224 5.80 -17.33 -4.84
N ASP A 225 6.41 -17.41 -6.03
CA ASP A 225 7.83 -17.18 -6.19
C ASP A 225 8.16 -15.69 -6.05
N LEU A 226 8.72 -15.33 -4.91
CA LEU A 226 9.14 -13.96 -4.61
C LEU A 226 10.61 -13.71 -4.93
N SER A 227 11.36 -14.67 -5.48
CA SER A 227 12.83 -14.59 -5.66
C SER A 227 13.28 -13.37 -6.45
N THR A 228 12.40 -12.83 -7.28
CA THR A 228 12.64 -11.70 -8.18
C THR A 228 12.14 -10.36 -7.63
N ILE A 229 11.44 -10.37 -6.49
CA ILE A 229 10.88 -9.18 -5.84
C ILE A 229 11.89 -8.63 -4.84
N THR A 230 12.28 -7.36 -5.00
CA THR A 230 13.29 -6.69 -4.19
C THR A 230 12.68 -5.47 -3.48
N THR A 231 12.66 -4.31 -4.15
CA THR A 231 12.21 -3.03 -3.60
C THR A 231 10.75 -3.04 -3.16
N ALA A 232 9.87 -3.81 -3.83
CA ALA A 232 8.48 -3.94 -3.42
C ALA A 232 8.32 -4.55 -2.01
N ARG A 233 9.26 -5.40 -1.56
CA ARG A 233 9.28 -5.95 -0.18
C ARG A 233 9.55 -4.88 0.87
N GLU A 234 10.16 -3.78 0.47
CA GLU A 234 10.60 -2.68 1.33
C GLU A 234 9.77 -1.40 1.11
N ILE A 235 8.58 -1.51 0.49
CA ILE A 235 7.59 -0.40 0.45
C ILE A 235 7.02 -0.15 1.85
N PHE A 236 6.74 -1.23 2.59
CA PHE A 236 6.37 -1.18 4.01
C PHE A 236 7.32 -2.05 4.81
N ASN A 237 7.90 -1.50 5.87
CA ASN A 237 8.73 -2.26 6.80
C ASN A 237 7.88 -3.21 7.64
N LYS A 238 6.68 -2.77 8.02
CA LYS A 238 5.76 -3.53 8.86
C LYS A 238 4.33 -3.21 8.50
N ILE A 239 3.52 -4.26 8.42
CA ILE A 239 2.07 -4.19 8.31
C ILE A 239 1.51 -5.07 9.41
N ALA A 240 0.87 -4.45 10.40
CA ALA A 240 0.27 -5.16 11.52
C ALA A 240 -1.22 -4.88 11.59
N VAL A 241 -1.99 -5.84 12.05
CA VAL A 241 -3.42 -5.72 12.34
C VAL A 241 -3.68 -6.12 13.79
N THR A 242 -4.48 -5.33 14.49
CA THR A 242 -4.96 -5.60 15.84
C THR A 242 -6.47 -5.74 15.80
N ILE A 243 -7.00 -6.82 16.37
CA ILE A 243 -8.44 -6.99 16.60
C ILE A 243 -8.81 -6.15 17.82
N GLN A 244 -9.82 -5.29 17.70
CA GLN A 244 -10.24 -4.36 18.77
C GLN A 244 -11.47 -4.88 19.52
#